data_AF-A0A6L9FJY9-F1
#
_entry.id   AF-A0A6L9FJY9-F1
#
_cell.length_a   1.000
_cell.length_b   1.000
_cell.length_c   1.000
_cell.angle_alpha   90.00
_cell.angle_beta   90.00
_cell.angle_gamma   90.00
#
_symmetry.space_group_name_H-M   'P 1'
#
loop_
_entity.id
_entity.type
_entity.pdbx_description
1 polymer ?
#
loop_
_entity_poly.entity_id
_entity_poly.type
_entity_poly.pdbx_seq_one_letter_code
_entity_poly.pdbx_strand_id
1 'polypeptide(L)'
;MNKRRLPLPLILLIPIVLLVIVAIAGVYRFSLSDEEILAKFPAQKVSADPIVDQVFSIQSANPWTIEVPQSKAFAFIDQYDPDLHQARGRYDDGIERGQVVVDTQRLIPWTTEGDALYLAPMVVSNQGSGAFYYLTLFRFDSQRSRMVVADTHFLGDRIEVTAVTAEPNGVRVNMKVREAGQSMADAPTQSHAILFAISSQAKLLKTP
;
A
#
# COMPACT_ATOMS: atom_id res chain seq x y z
N MET A 1 -57.96 31.57 -28.75
CA MET A 1 -56.77 31.23 -27.91
C MET A 1 -56.51 32.39 -26.94
N ASN A 2 -57.00 32.30 -25.70
CA ASN A 2 -56.84 33.35 -24.68
C ASN A 2 -55.41 33.35 -24.15
N LYS A 3 -54.55 34.26 -24.64
CA LYS A 3 -53.24 34.53 -24.03
C LYS A 3 -53.47 35.33 -22.75
N ARG A 4 -53.58 34.64 -21.60
CA ARG A 4 -53.48 35.25 -20.27
C ARG A 4 -52.11 35.90 -20.15
N ARG A 5 -52.02 37.21 -20.42
CA ARG A 5 -50.82 38.01 -20.13
C ARG A 5 -50.69 38.05 -18.60
N LEU A 6 -49.59 37.51 -18.07
CA LEU A 6 -49.30 37.61 -16.64
C LEU A 6 -49.38 39.10 -16.26
N PRO A 7 -50.12 39.46 -15.20
CA PRO A 7 -50.25 40.85 -14.82
C PRO A 7 -48.85 41.40 -14.53
N LEU A 8 -48.51 42.54 -15.12
CA LEU A 8 -47.23 43.25 -14.96
C LEU A 8 -46.66 43.26 -13.51
N PRO A 9 -47.47 43.42 -12.44
CA PRO A 9 -46.98 43.31 -11.06
C PRO A 9 -46.41 41.94 -10.69
N LEU A 10 -46.91 40.84 -11.29
CA LEU A 10 -46.49 39.48 -10.98
C LEU A 10 -45.12 39.13 -11.60
N ILE A 11 -44.81 39.69 -12.77
CA ILE A 11 -43.49 39.50 -13.43
C ILE A 11 -42.39 40.22 -12.63
N LEU A 12 -42.68 41.36 -12.04
CA LEU A 12 -41.77 42.10 -11.15
C LEU A 12 -41.59 41.41 -9.78
N LEU A 13 -42.58 40.62 -9.34
CA LEU A 13 -42.52 39.91 -8.06
C LEU A 13 -41.55 38.71 -8.09
N ILE A 14 -41.49 37.99 -9.21
CA ILE A 14 -40.64 36.80 -9.38
C ILE A 14 -39.16 37.08 -9.03
N PRO A 15 -38.47 38.10 -9.60
CA PRO A 15 -37.07 38.35 -9.28
C PRO A 15 -36.87 38.79 -7.82
N ILE A 16 -37.83 39.51 -7.23
CA ILE A 16 -37.77 39.94 -5.84
C ILE A 16 -37.84 38.73 -4.90
N VAL A 17 -38.79 37.82 -5.13
CA VAL A 17 -38.91 36.58 -4.36
C VAL A 17 -37.66 35.73 -4.49
N LEU A 18 -37.11 35.62 -5.70
CA LEU A 18 -35.89 34.85 -5.95
C LEU A 18 -34.67 35.46 -5.23
N LEU A 19 -34.56 36.79 -5.21
CA LEU A 19 -33.53 37.50 -4.47
C LEU A 19 -33.65 37.30 -2.95
N VAL A 20 -34.87 37.31 -2.41
CA VAL A 20 -35.12 37.00 -0.99
C VAL A 20 -34.70 35.57 -0.64
N ILE A 21 -35.02 34.59 -1.49
CA ILE A 21 -34.61 33.19 -1.27
C ILE A 21 -33.09 33.07 -1.25
N VAL A 22 -32.39 33.71 -2.20
CA VAL A 22 -30.92 33.70 -2.26
C VAL A 22 -30.30 34.39 -1.05
N ALA A 23 -30.88 35.52 -0.60
CA ALA A 23 -30.41 36.22 0.59
C ALA A 23 -30.58 35.36 1.85
N ILE A 24 -31.72 34.70 2.03
CA ILE A 24 -31.96 33.79 3.17
C ILE A 24 -30.98 32.60 3.13
N ALA A 25 -30.77 31.98 1.97
CA ALA A 25 -29.82 30.90 1.81
C ALA A 25 -28.37 31.35 2.09
N GLY A 26 -28.01 32.56 1.67
CA GLY A 26 -26.74 33.18 1.97
C GLY A 26 -26.54 33.41 3.46
N VAL A 27 -27.50 34.05 4.13
CA VAL A 27 -27.47 34.28 5.58
C VAL A 27 -27.35 32.96 6.33
N TYR A 28 -28.13 31.94 5.98
CA TYR A 28 -28.03 30.62 6.58
C TYR A 28 -26.65 29.99 6.40
N ARG A 29 -26.07 30.09 5.20
CA ARG A 29 -24.73 29.57 4.89
C ARG A 29 -23.61 30.36 5.57
N PHE A 30 -23.78 31.66 5.79
CA PHE A 30 -22.82 32.51 6.49
C PHE A 30 -23.02 32.56 8.01
N SER A 31 -24.17 32.10 8.52
CA SER A 31 -24.44 32.01 9.96
C SER A 31 -24.02 30.68 10.58
N LEU A 32 -23.80 29.64 9.76
CA LEU A 32 -23.26 28.36 10.20
C LEU A 32 -21.76 28.54 10.52
N SER A 33 -21.35 28.17 11.73
CA SER A 33 -19.92 28.08 12.05
C SER A 33 -19.29 26.86 11.37
N ASP A 34 -17.97 26.89 11.15
CA ASP A 34 -17.22 25.76 10.57
C ASP A 34 -17.43 24.46 11.37
N GLU A 35 -17.70 24.55 12.67
CA GLU A 35 -18.03 23.42 13.56
C GLU A 35 -19.40 22.80 13.27
N GLU A 36 -20.43 23.61 12.98
CA GLU A 36 -21.75 23.11 12.59
C GLU A 36 -21.73 22.50 11.18
N ILE A 37 -20.85 23.01 10.30
CA ILE A 37 -20.59 22.42 8.99
C ILE A 37 -19.90 21.06 9.14
N LEU A 38 -18.88 20.95 10.00
CA LEU A 38 -18.22 19.68 10.32
C LEU A 38 -19.17 18.66 10.96
N ALA A 39 -20.11 19.11 11.78
CA ALA A 39 -21.10 18.24 12.41
C ALA A 39 -22.14 17.70 11.39
N LYS A 40 -22.48 18.48 10.37
CA LYS A 40 -23.44 18.10 9.32
C LYS A 40 -22.82 17.27 8.20
N PHE A 41 -21.51 17.43 7.98
CA PHE A 41 -20.71 16.64 7.07
C PHE A 41 -19.58 16.02 7.87
N PRO A 42 -19.85 15.00 8.72
CA PRO A 42 -18.78 14.33 9.41
C PRO A 42 -17.79 13.88 8.34
N ALA A 43 -16.55 14.36 8.43
CA ALA A 43 -15.48 13.89 7.58
C ALA A 43 -15.59 12.37 7.59
N GLN A 44 -15.87 11.78 6.41
CA GLN A 44 -15.96 10.34 6.26
C GLN A 44 -14.69 9.82 6.93
N LYS A 45 -14.82 9.15 8.08
CA LYS A 45 -13.66 8.60 8.77
C LYS A 45 -13.05 7.65 7.76
N VAL A 46 -11.97 8.10 7.14
CA VAL A 46 -11.20 7.29 6.22
C VAL A 46 -10.76 6.12 7.09
N SER A 47 -11.46 5.01 6.96
CA SER A 47 -11.18 3.82 7.73
C SER A 47 -9.77 3.41 7.34
N ALA A 48 -8.85 3.48 8.28
CA ALA A 48 -7.48 3.07 8.02
C ALA A 48 -7.49 1.61 7.57
N ASP A 49 -6.60 1.29 6.64
CA ASP A 49 -6.38 -0.09 6.23
C ASP A 49 -5.85 -0.88 7.44
N PRO A 50 -6.59 -1.90 7.90
CA PRO A 50 -6.26 -2.60 9.13
C PRO A 50 -4.96 -3.39 9.01
N ILE A 51 -4.58 -3.84 7.80
CA ILE A 51 -3.35 -4.60 7.59
C ILE A 51 -2.15 -3.66 7.62
N VAL A 52 -2.23 -2.50 6.98
CA VAL A 52 -1.15 -1.51 7.04
C VAL A 52 -0.91 -1.06 8.49
N ASP A 53 -1.98 -0.81 9.25
CA ASP A 53 -1.86 -0.45 10.65
C ASP A 53 -1.27 -1.59 11.49
N GLN A 54 -1.75 -2.82 11.30
CA GLN A 54 -1.28 -3.97 12.07
C GLN A 54 0.18 -4.34 11.78
N VAL A 55 0.63 -4.23 10.53
CA VAL A 55 1.99 -4.63 10.11
C VAL A 55 3.00 -3.50 10.32
N PHE A 56 2.63 -2.25 10.04
CA PHE A 56 3.56 -1.12 10.03
C PHE A 56 3.30 -0.08 11.12
N SER A 57 2.18 -0.19 11.85
CA SER A 57 1.70 0.83 12.79
C SER A 57 1.49 2.19 12.12
N ILE A 58 0.98 2.18 10.88
CA ILE A 58 0.69 3.36 10.07
C ILE A 58 -0.79 3.42 9.73
N GLN A 59 -1.41 4.57 9.96
CA GLN A 59 -2.76 4.87 9.50
C GLN A 59 -2.72 5.22 8.01
N SER A 60 -3.16 4.27 7.17
CA SER A 60 -3.19 4.41 5.71
C SER A 60 -4.62 4.43 5.20
N ALA A 61 -4.97 5.39 4.35
CA ALA A 61 -6.28 5.47 3.71
C ALA A 61 -6.51 4.38 2.66
N ASN A 62 -5.42 3.85 2.11
CA ASN A 62 -5.43 2.93 0.99
C ASN A 62 -4.82 1.58 1.37
N PRO A 63 -5.23 0.51 0.66
CA PRO A 63 -4.70 -0.82 0.88
C PRO A 63 -3.22 -0.91 0.54
N TRP A 64 -2.53 -1.80 1.24
CA TRP A 64 -1.17 -2.16 0.90
C TRP A 64 -1.14 -2.83 -0.47
N THR A 65 -0.54 -2.14 -1.43
CA THR A 65 -0.46 -2.57 -2.82
C THR A 65 0.97 -2.91 -3.18
N ILE A 66 1.18 -4.10 -3.74
CA ILE A 66 2.49 -4.58 -4.18
C ILE A 66 2.48 -4.72 -5.71
N GLU A 67 3.39 -4.03 -6.38
CA GLU A 67 3.72 -4.32 -7.78
C GLU A 67 4.48 -5.65 -7.84
N VAL A 68 3.92 -6.63 -8.55
CA VAL A 68 4.48 -7.98 -8.59
C VAL A 68 5.74 -7.97 -9.46
N PRO A 69 6.93 -8.33 -8.93
CA PRO A 69 8.16 -8.36 -9.72
C PRO A 69 8.01 -9.18 -11.01
N GLN A 70 8.59 -8.66 -12.10
CA GLN A 70 8.58 -9.29 -13.42
C GLN A 70 7.19 -9.49 -14.06
N SER A 71 6.13 -8.98 -13.45
CA SER A 71 4.77 -8.96 -13.98
C SER A 71 4.29 -7.50 -14.12
N LYS A 72 3.14 -7.32 -14.79
CA LYS A 72 2.41 -6.05 -14.84
C LYS A 72 1.26 -5.99 -13.82
N ALA A 73 1.05 -7.05 -13.06
CA ALA A 73 -0.01 -7.11 -12.07
C ALA A 73 0.36 -6.42 -10.75
N PHE A 74 -0.68 -6.04 -10.04
CA PHE A 74 -0.62 -5.60 -8.66
C PHE A 74 -1.32 -6.63 -7.78
N ALA A 75 -0.71 -6.93 -6.62
CA ALA A 75 -1.34 -7.67 -5.54
C ALA A 75 -1.84 -6.68 -4.48
N PHE A 76 -3.12 -6.77 -4.13
CA PHE A 76 -3.65 -6.12 -2.95
C PHE A 76 -3.51 -7.07 -1.77
N ILE A 77 -2.79 -6.64 -0.73
CA ILE A 77 -2.67 -7.44 0.49
C ILE A 77 -3.97 -7.30 1.27
N ASP A 78 -4.69 -8.40 1.39
CA ASP A 78 -6.04 -8.47 1.95
C ASP A 78 -6.15 -9.45 3.12
N GLN A 79 -5.08 -10.18 3.43
CA GLN A 79 -5.01 -11.13 4.53
C GLN A 79 -3.75 -10.92 5.34
N TYR A 80 -3.90 -10.97 6.67
CA TYR A 80 -2.78 -11.02 7.60
C TYR A 80 -3.00 -12.16 8.59
N ASP A 81 -2.01 -13.05 8.66
CA ASP A 81 -1.96 -14.17 9.60
C ASP A 81 -0.93 -13.84 10.70
N PRO A 82 -1.37 -13.47 11.91
CA PRO A 82 -0.46 -13.11 13.00
C PRO A 82 0.30 -14.30 13.57
N ASP A 83 -0.24 -15.52 13.46
CA ASP A 83 0.42 -16.73 13.98
C ASP A 83 1.60 -17.10 13.08
N LEU A 84 1.39 -17.03 11.77
CA LEU A 84 2.44 -17.28 10.78
C LEU A 84 3.31 -16.05 10.50
N HIS A 85 2.93 -14.87 11.01
CA HIS A 85 3.57 -13.59 10.71
C HIS A 85 3.68 -13.34 9.20
N GLN A 86 2.54 -13.48 8.50
CA GLN A 86 2.50 -13.40 7.05
C GLN A 86 1.36 -12.50 6.57
N ALA A 87 1.70 -11.55 5.72
CA ALA A 87 0.73 -10.76 4.96
C ALA A 87 0.61 -11.32 3.54
N ARG A 88 -0.61 -11.48 3.02
CA ARG A 88 -0.85 -12.16 1.74
C ARG A 88 -1.81 -11.38 0.86
N GLY A 89 -1.59 -11.48 -0.44
CA GLY A 89 -2.46 -10.91 -1.47
C GLY A 89 -2.37 -11.69 -2.77
N ARG A 90 -3.47 -11.78 -3.51
CA ARG A 90 -3.50 -12.48 -4.81
C ARG A 90 -3.29 -11.51 -5.95
N TYR A 91 -2.76 -12.01 -7.06
CA TYR A 91 -2.63 -11.25 -8.31
C TYR A 91 -3.07 -12.08 -9.51
N ASP A 92 -3.42 -11.37 -10.58
CA ASP A 92 -3.77 -11.90 -11.90
C ASP A 92 -3.28 -10.88 -12.95
N ASP A 93 -2.37 -11.28 -13.83
CA ASP A 93 -1.90 -10.45 -14.95
C ASP A 93 -2.56 -10.80 -16.30
N GLY A 94 -3.53 -11.70 -16.28
CA GLY A 94 -4.23 -12.24 -17.45
C GLY A 94 -3.60 -13.52 -18.01
N ILE A 95 -2.30 -13.75 -17.80
CA ILE A 95 -1.58 -14.96 -18.24
C ILE A 95 -1.22 -15.81 -17.02
N GLU A 96 -0.63 -15.18 -16.01
CA GLU A 96 -0.23 -15.77 -14.75
C GLU A 96 -1.10 -15.25 -13.62
N ARG A 97 -1.43 -16.18 -12.71
CA ARG A 97 -2.10 -15.86 -11.45
C ARG A 97 -1.29 -16.45 -10.33
N GLY A 98 -1.37 -15.82 -9.17
CA GLY A 98 -0.60 -16.28 -8.04
C GLY A 98 -0.86 -15.52 -6.77
N GLN A 99 0.12 -15.60 -5.88
CA GLN A 99 0.07 -14.98 -4.58
C GLN A 99 1.40 -14.32 -4.27
N VAL A 100 1.29 -13.17 -3.60
CA VAL A 100 2.39 -12.53 -2.90
C VAL A 100 2.22 -12.81 -1.42
N VAL A 101 3.29 -13.22 -0.77
CA VAL A 101 3.37 -13.42 0.69
C VAL A 101 4.55 -12.62 1.21
N VAL A 102 4.31 -11.71 2.15
CA VAL A 102 5.36 -10.95 2.85
C VAL A 102 5.55 -11.54 4.24
N ASP A 103 6.80 -11.84 4.57
CA ASP A 103 7.20 -12.33 5.89
C ASP A 103 7.38 -11.15 6.83
N THR A 104 6.38 -10.90 7.69
CA THR A 104 6.39 -9.78 8.62
C THR A 104 7.19 -10.09 9.89
N GLN A 105 7.54 -11.35 10.15
CA GLN A 105 8.40 -11.71 11.27
C GLN A 105 9.81 -11.12 11.13
N ARG A 106 10.29 -11.03 9.88
CA ARG A 106 11.61 -10.51 9.51
C ARG A 106 11.54 -9.07 8.99
N LEU A 107 10.47 -8.34 9.31
CA LEU A 107 10.30 -6.94 8.94
C LEU A 107 11.31 -6.07 9.71
N ILE A 108 12.11 -5.29 8.98
CA ILE A 108 13.07 -4.35 9.54
C ILE A 108 12.62 -2.93 9.19
N PRO A 109 12.25 -2.09 10.17
CA PRO A 109 12.06 -0.67 9.93
C PRO A 109 13.41 -0.02 9.62
N TRP A 110 13.41 0.90 8.66
CA TRP A 110 14.58 1.65 8.24
C TRP A 110 14.20 3.11 8.00
N THR A 111 15.15 4.02 8.20
CA THR A 111 14.89 5.45 8.00
C THR A 111 16.01 6.04 7.15
N THR A 112 15.65 6.72 6.08
CA THR A 112 16.55 7.62 5.34
C THR A 112 16.14 9.07 5.62
N GLU A 113 16.90 10.07 5.18
CA GLU A 113 16.63 11.50 5.40
C GLU A 113 15.29 11.98 4.77
N GLY A 114 14.16 11.60 5.37
CA GLY A 114 12.81 12.02 5.00
C GLY A 114 11.77 10.91 4.83
N ASP A 115 12.18 9.64 4.67
CA ASP A 115 11.28 8.53 4.35
C ASP A 115 11.35 7.41 5.40
N ALA A 116 10.18 6.98 5.89
CA ALA A 116 10.02 5.74 6.64
C ALA A 116 9.97 4.57 5.66
N LEU A 117 10.96 3.69 5.77
CA LEU A 117 11.14 2.53 4.93
C LEU A 117 10.97 1.25 5.76
N TYR A 118 10.58 0.18 5.09
CA TYR A 118 10.41 -1.12 5.72
C TYR A 118 10.95 -2.19 4.81
N LEU A 119 11.71 -3.12 5.35
CA LEU A 119 12.35 -4.17 4.59
C LEU A 119 11.85 -5.52 5.05
N ALA A 120 11.39 -6.37 4.13
CA ALA A 120 11.02 -7.74 4.46
C ALA A 120 11.27 -8.70 3.30
N PRO A 121 11.48 -10.00 3.60
CA PRO A 121 11.37 -11.04 2.60
C PRO A 121 9.95 -11.11 2.04
N MET A 122 9.86 -11.30 0.73
CA MET A 122 8.62 -11.49 0.00
C MET A 122 8.75 -12.69 -0.92
N VAL A 123 7.72 -13.51 -0.98
CA VAL A 123 7.63 -14.66 -1.87
C VAL A 123 6.54 -14.40 -2.88
N VAL A 124 6.86 -14.61 -4.16
CA VAL A 124 5.91 -14.60 -5.26
C VAL A 124 5.78 -16.03 -5.78
N SER A 125 4.58 -16.57 -5.74
CA SER A 125 4.23 -17.82 -6.39
C SER A 125 3.28 -17.55 -7.55
N ASN A 126 3.25 -18.45 -8.52
CA ASN A 126 2.27 -18.46 -9.61
C ASN A 126 1.57 -19.82 -9.68
N GLN A 127 0.81 -20.09 -10.74
CA GLN A 127 0.12 -21.38 -10.93
C GLN A 127 1.07 -22.57 -11.15
N GLY A 128 2.36 -22.32 -11.35
CA GLY A 128 3.39 -23.34 -11.37
C GLY A 128 3.77 -23.81 -9.97
N SER A 129 4.91 -24.50 -9.88
CA SER A 129 5.47 -24.95 -8.60
C SER A 129 6.57 -24.01 -8.08
N GLY A 130 6.90 -22.93 -8.81
CA GLY A 130 7.94 -21.97 -8.44
C GLY A 130 7.57 -21.15 -7.20
N ALA A 131 8.57 -20.79 -6.41
CA ALA A 131 8.42 -19.88 -5.28
C ALA A 131 9.62 -18.93 -5.28
N PHE A 132 9.41 -17.73 -5.82
CA PHE A 132 10.46 -16.76 -6.07
C PHE A 132 10.59 -15.82 -4.87
N TYR A 133 11.74 -15.87 -4.21
CA TYR A 133 12.02 -15.07 -3.03
C TYR A 133 12.70 -13.77 -3.43
N TYR A 134 12.25 -12.69 -2.82
CA TYR A 134 12.77 -11.34 -2.99
C TYR A 134 13.02 -10.72 -1.62
N LEU A 135 14.05 -9.88 -1.53
CA LEU A 135 14.12 -8.88 -0.49
C LEU A 135 13.40 -7.63 -1.01
N THR A 136 12.41 -7.14 -0.28
CA THR A 136 11.56 -6.04 -0.73
C THR A 136 11.67 -4.88 0.23
N LEU A 137 11.89 -3.70 -0.34
CA LEU A 137 11.88 -2.43 0.36
C LEU A 137 10.54 -1.74 0.07
N PHE A 138 9.80 -1.45 1.14
CA PHE A 138 8.54 -0.73 1.12
C PHE A 138 8.77 0.69 1.62
N ARG A 139 7.93 1.62 1.13
CA ARG A 139 7.90 3.01 1.56
C ARG A 139 6.46 3.44 1.75
N PHE A 140 6.21 4.22 2.80
CA PHE A 140 4.94 4.91 2.94
C PHE A 140 4.93 6.22 2.14
N ASP A 141 4.06 6.31 1.14
CA ASP A 141 3.78 7.54 0.40
C ASP A 141 2.74 8.35 1.18
N SER A 142 3.20 9.36 1.93
CA SER A 142 2.36 10.20 2.78
C SER A 142 1.38 11.08 1.99
N GLN A 143 1.74 11.51 0.77
CA GLN A 143 0.87 12.33 -0.07
C GLN A 143 -0.35 11.54 -0.55
N ARG A 144 -0.14 10.25 -0.86
CA ARG A 144 -1.20 9.36 -1.32
C ARG A 144 -1.75 8.45 -0.23
N SER A 145 -1.23 8.56 1.00
CA SER A 145 -1.59 7.73 2.16
C SER A 145 -1.67 6.24 1.79
N ARG A 146 -0.53 5.68 1.34
CA ARG A 146 -0.44 4.28 0.91
C ARG A 146 0.96 3.69 1.12
N MET A 147 1.02 2.40 1.44
CA MET A 147 2.25 1.63 1.43
C MET A 147 2.55 1.12 0.02
N VAL A 148 3.75 1.37 -0.50
CA VAL A 148 4.19 0.97 -1.85
C VAL A 148 5.54 0.28 -1.83
N VAL A 149 5.84 -0.48 -2.89
CA VAL A 149 7.18 -1.02 -3.14
C VAL A 149 8.09 0.12 -3.63
N ALA A 150 9.24 0.28 -3.00
CA ALA A 150 10.31 1.19 -3.42
C ALA A 150 11.37 0.47 -4.26
N ASP A 151 11.72 -0.76 -3.86
CA ASP A 151 12.67 -1.59 -4.59
C ASP A 151 12.51 -3.08 -4.23
N THR A 152 12.96 -3.94 -5.13
CA THR A 152 13.00 -5.39 -4.91
C THR A 152 14.31 -5.97 -5.42
N HIS A 153 14.82 -7.01 -4.76
CA HIS A 153 15.96 -7.76 -5.22
C HIS A 153 15.70 -9.25 -5.14
N PHE A 154 15.88 -9.96 -6.26
CA PHE A 154 15.69 -11.42 -6.31
C PHE A 154 16.76 -12.14 -5.46
N LEU A 155 16.32 -13.05 -4.60
CA LEU A 155 17.19 -13.85 -3.73
C LEU A 155 17.37 -15.28 -4.26
N GLY A 156 16.34 -15.85 -4.88
CA GLY A 156 16.39 -17.19 -5.45
C GLY A 156 15.01 -17.84 -5.58
N ASP A 157 14.97 -18.99 -6.25
CA ASP A 157 13.78 -19.85 -6.35
C ASP A 157 13.87 -21.00 -5.33
N ARG A 158 12.79 -21.23 -4.57
CA ARG A 158 12.67 -22.26 -3.53
C ARG A 158 13.85 -22.31 -2.55
N ILE A 159 14.25 -21.14 -2.06
CA ILE A 159 15.24 -20.98 -0.98
C ILE A 159 14.55 -20.95 0.39
N GLU A 160 15.34 -21.00 1.46
CA GLU A 160 14.86 -20.78 2.83
C GLU A 160 15.54 -19.54 3.41
N VAL A 161 14.82 -18.42 3.58
CA VAL A 161 15.36 -17.25 4.28
C VAL A 161 15.38 -17.55 5.78
N THR A 162 16.57 -17.67 6.36
CA THR A 162 16.73 -18.03 7.77
C THR A 162 16.69 -16.79 8.65
N ALA A 163 17.36 -15.71 8.24
CA ALA A 163 17.38 -14.45 8.97
C ALA A 163 17.55 -13.24 8.05
N VAL A 164 16.97 -12.11 8.46
CA VAL A 164 17.33 -10.77 7.96
C VAL A 164 17.78 -9.98 9.18
N THR A 165 18.96 -9.38 9.11
CA THR A 165 19.57 -8.67 10.25
C THR A 165 20.01 -7.28 9.82
N ALA A 166 19.69 -6.27 10.62
CA ALA A 166 20.14 -4.91 10.39
C ALA A 166 21.66 -4.81 10.57
N GLU A 167 22.30 -4.09 9.67
CA GLU A 167 23.72 -3.76 9.66
C GLU A 167 23.86 -2.23 9.58
N PRO A 168 25.01 -1.62 9.90
CA PRO A 168 25.14 -0.15 9.98
C PRO A 168 24.69 0.60 8.71
N ASN A 169 24.91 0.02 7.53
CA ASN A 169 24.60 0.66 6.24
C ASN A 169 23.56 -0.12 5.40
N GLY A 170 22.84 -1.06 6.02
CA GLY A 170 21.80 -1.82 5.34
C GLY A 170 21.46 -3.10 6.07
N VAL A 171 21.39 -4.23 5.35
CA VAL A 171 21.00 -5.51 5.96
C VAL A 171 21.80 -6.69 5.44
N ARG A 172 21.94 -7.71 6.30
CA ARG A 172 22.41 -9.04 5.93
C ARG A 172 21.22 -9.98 5.83
N VAL A 173 21.07 -10.64 4.68
CA VAL A 173 20.10 -11.72 4.48
C VAL A 173 20.85 -13.05 4.51
N ASN A 174 20.53 -13.87 5.50
CA ASN A 174 20.99 -15.26 5.58
C ASN A 174 19.91 -16.17 5.03
N MET A 175 20.31 -17.12 4.20
CA MET A 175 19.42 -18.06 3.56
C MET A 175 20.10 -19.41 3.36
N LYS A 176 19.30 -20.46 3.13
CA LYS A 176 19.78 -21.71 2.55
C LYS A 176 19.37 -21.78 1.10
N VAL A 177 20.34 -22.12 0.25
CA VAL A 177 20.17 -22.40 -1.17
C VAL A 177 20.46 -23.87 -1.45
N ARG A 178 20.13 -24.32 -2.65
CA ARG A 178 20.36 -25.70 -3.07
C ARG A 178 21.78 -25.88 -3.59
N GLU A 179 22.35 -27.04 -3.31
CA GLU A 179 23.61 -27.45 -3.91
C GLU A 179 23.43 -27.85 -5.38
N ALA A 180 24.51 -27.81 -6.15
CA ALA A 180 24.51 -28.27 -7.54
C ALA A 180 24.12 -29.77 -7.59
N GLY A 181 23.02 -30.08 -8.27
CA GLY A 181 22.51 -31.46 -8.41
C GLY A 181 21.52 -31.89 -7.32
N GLN A 182 21.23 -31.05 -6.33
CA GLN A 182 20.20 -31.34 -5.33
C GLN A 182 18.80 -31.33 -5.96
N SER A 183 17.95 -32.30 -5.61
CA SER A 183 16.56 -32.37 -6.07
C SER A 183 15.77 -31.12 -5.64
N MET A 184 14.88 -30.64 -6.50
CA MET A 184 13.96 -29.53 -6.19
C MET A 184 12.86 -29.87 -5.19
N ALA A 185 12.72 -31.16 -4.82
CA ALA A 185 11.78 -31.63 -3.80
C ALA A 185 12.36 -31.56 -2.37
N ASP A 186 13.67 -31.55 -2.23
CA ASP A 186 14.33 -31.56 -0.92
C ASP A 186 14.37 -30.16 -0.30
N ALA A 187 14.70 -30.03 0.99
CA ALA A 187 14.97 -28.72 1.60
C ALA A 187 16.38 -28.21 1.21
N PRO A 188 16.56 -26.91 0.95
CA PRO A 188 17.88 -26.35 0.69
C PRO A 188 18.80 -26.49 1.91
N THR A 189 20.07 -26.82 1.70
CA THR A 189 21.03 -27.12 2.78
C THR A 189 22.22 -26.17 2.82
N GLN A 190 22.58 -25.54 1.70
CA GLN A 190 23.78 -24.74 1.59
C GLN A 190 23.54 -23.32 2.11
N SER A 191 24.22 -22.93 3.18
CA SER A 191 24.13 -21.57 3.72
C SER A 191 24.73 -20.55 2.77
N HIS A 192 24.01 -19.46 2.52
CA HIS A 192 24.45 -18.28 1.79
C HIS A 192 24.06 -17.02 2.56
N ALA A 193 24.95 -16.04 2.61
CA ALA A 193 24.62 -14.69 3.07
C ALA A 193 24.78 -13.68 1.93
N ILE A 194 23.87 -12.71 1.84
CA ILE A 194 24.00 -11.54 0.97
C ILE A 194 23.89 -10.29 1.83
N LEU A 195 24.84 -9.38 1.66
CA LEU A 195 24.78 -8.06 2.26
C LEU A 195 24.19 -7.08 1.24
N PHE A 196 23.27 -6.24 1.71
CA PHE A 196 22.66 -5.18 0.95
C PHE A 196 22.92 -3.86 1.66
N ALA A 197 23.36 -2.85 0.91
CA ALA A 197 23.31 -1.47 1.34
C ALA A 197 21.97 -0.86 0.93
N ILE A 198 21.45 0.06 1.75
CA ILE A 198 20.23 0.82 1.44
C ILE A 198 20.65 2.25 1.12
N SER A 199 20.45 2.67 -0.13
CA SER A 199 20.79 4.04 -0.55
C SER A 199 19.77 5.07 -0.06
N SER A 200 20.16 6.35 -0.08
CA SER A 200 19.27 7.48 0.22
C SER A 200 18.07 7.61 -0.73
N GLN A 201 18.13 6.98 -1.90
CA GLN A 201 17.06 6.95 -2.89
C GLN A 201 16.10 5.76 -2.70
N ALA A 202 16.15 5.09 -1.53
CA ALA A 202 15.40 3.88 -1.24
C ALA A 202 15.65 2.77 -2.28
N LYS A 203 16.92 2.49 -2.57
CA LYS A 203 17.36 1.38 -3.43
C LYS A 203 18.21 0.36 -2.68
N LEU A 204 18.00 -0.92 -3.00
CA LEU A 204 18.77 -2.05 -2.50
C LEU A 204 19.99 -2.28 -3.40
N LEU A 205 21.17 -2.09 -2.82
CA LEU A 205 22.43 -2.27 -3.52
C LEU A 205 23.11 -3.52 -2.96
N LYS A 206 23.15 -4.60 -3.76
CA LYS A 206 23.90 -5.80 -3.38
C LYS A 206 25.37 -5.44 -3.26
N THR A 207 25.94 -5.62 -2.08
CA THR A 207 27.38 -5.42 -1.86
C THR A 207 28.15 -6.68 -2.26
N PRO A 208 29.36 -6.53 -2.80
CA PRO A 208 30.22 -7.67 -3.16
C PRO A 208 30.62 -8.52 -1.96
#